data_AF-A9UYI6-F1
#
_entry.id   AF-A9UYI6-F1
#
_cell.length_a   1.000
_cell.length_b   1.000
_cell.length_c   1.000
_cell.angle_alpha   90.00
_cell.angle_beta   90.00
_cell.angle_gamma   90.00
#
_symmetry.space_group_name_H-M   'P 1'
#
loop_
_entity.id
_entity.type
_entity.pdbx_description
1 polymer ?
#
loop_
_entity_poly.entity_id
_entity_poly.type
_entity_poly.pdbx_seq_one_letter_code
_entity_poly.pdbx_strand_id
1 'polypeptide(L)'
;MSAFFKTSTEQDGKAASERDPYGRDVRAQPHSATARLRFELSPGTHSLQQPLDFSGLGPVELHGHSAASTVLSAGTELNASNFVDLGNGIFELHLRAAGLTDYGTLISGGLKDCQNNKTELFVNNQRLWLARWPNVAANGTWQWGRIANVTDAQTFVPEASAPLTALAQDPDLWLHGYWVYDWSDEFVAVANVSTRNGTIAMTTSTATPQVGGRWMAINAQSQLDAPGEYYIDRASGRLTVMFPPGVHPSNQDFSAVLSTLPHAIFTPNATALHLHDLTVAYARGSGIVLPDARGALLERLVVANHGGNGTQVHGVNNQVRNSDFFNLACMGLSVTGGNRTSLVPSNNVVDGNHIHDYALWKRTYQGGLFWAGVGNSYLNNVIENGPHNGILGGGNEADHLGGNNCIFVNNTLRHLAFETTDTGAFYSCGQDGQAWINRGNVIANCTFIDVRMHEPTALGYSSVQAGRDSSRRAYCLPLELHRPSISTIR
;
A
#
# COMPACT_ATOMS: atom_id res chain seq x y z
N MET A 1 -17.38 16.97 11.34
CA MET A 1 -16.67 17.19 12.63
C MET A 1 -17.56 17.18 13.87
N SER A 2 -18.86 17.53 13.80
CA SER A 2 -19.76 17.58 14.97
C SER A 2 -20.04 16.23 15.67
N ALA A 3 -19.70 15.10 15.04
CA ALA A 3 -19.82 13.77 15.63
C ALA A 3 -18.55 13.29 16.38
N PHE A 4 -17.40 13.96 16.19
CA PHE A 4 -16.15 13.68 16.93
C PHE A 4 -15.82 14.75 17.98
N PHE A 5 -16.38 15.95 17.81
CA PHE A 5 -16.24 17.05 18.75
C PHE A 5 -17.61 17.68 18.96
N LYS A 6 -18.15 17.60 20.19
CA LYS A 6 -19.28 18.44 20.61
C LYS A 6 -18.79 19.89 20.59
N THR A 7 -19.21 20.67 19.60
CA THR A 7 -19.08 22.12 19.66
C THR A 7 -20.28 22.66 20.45
N SER A 8 -20.11 22.92 21.75
CA SER A 8 -21.04 23.77 22.49
C SER A 8 -20.60 25.22 22.36
N THR A 9 -21.37 26.02 21.64
CA THR A 9 -21.32 27.48 21.76
C THR A 9 -22.15 27.87 22.97
N GLU A 10 -21.51 28.21 24.09
CA GLU A 10 -22.14 29.06 25.10
C GLU A 10 -21.08 29.91 25.82
N GLN A 11 -21.40 31.19 25.91
CA GLN A 11 -20.62 32.23 26.56
C GLN A 11 -20.64 32.00 28.07
N ASP A 12 -19.47 31.83 28.68
CA ASP A 12 -18.99 32.66 29.78
C ASP A 12 -17.85 31.96 30.54
N GLY A 13 -16.84 32.76 30.90
CA GLY A 13 -15.58 32.28 31.43
C GLY A 13 -15.69 31.51 32.74
N LYS A 14 -15.28 30.23 32.70
CA LYS A 14 -14.50 29.53 33.73
C LYS A 14 -14.03 28.19 33.16
N ALA A 15 -12.78 27.82 33.44
CA ALA A 15 -12.19 26.57 32.98
C ALA A 15 -12.99 25.36 33.49
N ALA A 16 -13.55 24.58 32.58
CA ALA A 16 -14.16 23.28 32.85
C ALA A 16 -13.40 22.19 32.09
N SER A 17 -12.95 21.16 32.82
CA SER A 17 -12.43 19.92 32.26
C SER A 17 -13.59 19.03 31.84
N GLU A 18 -13.65 18.59 30.59
CA GLU A 18 -14.59 17.55 30.15
C GLU A 18 -13.86 16.39 29.46
N ARG A 19 -14.31 15.16 29.77
CA ARG A 19 -13.79 13.87 29.30
C ARG A 19 -14.65 13.29 28.18
N ASP A 20 -14.06 12.48 27.31
CA ASP A 20 -14.76 11.70 26.27
C ASP A 20 -15.64 10.56 26.87
N PRO A 21 -16.47 9.82 26.09
CA PRO A 21 -17.35 8.76 26.60
C PRO A 21 -16.62 7.51 27.15
N TYR A 22 -15.28 7.48 27.10
CA TYR A 22 -14.40 6.48 27.72
C TYR A 22 -13.45 7.08 28.77
N GLY A 23 -13.64 8.34 29.17
CA GLY A 23 -12.92 8.97 30.28
C GLY A 23 -11.55 9.58 29.95
N ARG A 24 -11.22 9.85 28.67
CA ARG A 24 -9.94 10.47 28.26
C ARG A 24 -10.10 11.94 27.85
N ASP A 25 -9.11 12.78 28.22
CA ASP A 25 -9.12 14.24 28.01
C ASP A 25 -8.70 14.60 26.57
N VAL A 26 -9.51 15.39 25.86
CA VAL A 26 -9.16 16.02 24.58
C VAL A 26 -9.31 17.54 24.74
N ARG A 27 -8.20 18.29 24.71
CA ARG A 27 -8.22 19.75 24.88
C ARG A 27 -8.10 20.45 23.52
N ALA A 28 -9.13 21.19 23.15
CA ALA A 28 -9.06 22.18 22.07
C ALA A 28 -8.91 23.59 22.68
N GLN A 29 -7.95 24.39 22.20
CA GLN A 29 -7.87 25.82 22.52
C GLN A 29 -8.22 26.66 21.29
N PRO A 30 -9.14 27.65 21.38
CA PRO A 30 -9.40 28.58 20.28
C PRO A 30 -8.73 29.95 20.52
N HIS A 31 -8.18 30.57 19.47
CA HIS A 31 -8.47 31.96 19.05
C HIS A 31 -7.53 32.47 17.92
N SER A 32 -8.09 33.29 17.01
CA SER A 32 -7.50 34.05 15.88
C SER A 32 -7.42 33.32 14.52
N ALA A 33 -7.80 34.01 13.44
CA ALA A 33 -7.75 33.55 12.03
C ALA A 33 -6.32 33.34 11.47
N THR A 34 -5.31 33.41 12.34
CA THR A 34 -3.90 33.10 12.10
C THR A 34 -3.39 31.98 13.00
N ALA A 35 -4.20 31.49 13.94
CA ALA A 35 -3.80 30.48 14.90
C ALA A 35 -3.95 29.08 14.30
N ARG A 36 -2.86 28.32 14.43
CA ARG A 36 -2.82 26.90 14.09
C ARG A 36 -3.70 26.12 15.06
N LEU A 37 -4.69 25.38 14.53
CA LEU A 37 -5.49 24.45 15.31
C LEU A 37 -4.63 23.25 15.69
N ARG A 38 -4.51 22.97 16.99
CA ARG A 38 -3.68 21.88 17.50
C ARG A 38 -4.53 20.77 18.08
N PHE A 39 -4.25 19.55 17.66
CA PHE A 39 -4.82 18.31 18.16
C PHE A 39 -3.68 17.44 18.69
N GLU A 40 -3.74 17.09 19.96
CA GLU A 40 -2.76 16.22 20.63
C GLU A 40 -3.45 14.91 21.00
N LEU A 41 -2.89 13.79 20.55
CA LEU A 41 -3.39 12.44 20.83
C LEU A 41 -2.54 11.80 21.93
N SER A 42 -3.21 11.37 22.99
CA SER A 42 -2.58 10.60 24.08
C SER A 42 -2.04 9.24 23.58
N PRO A 43 -1.15 8.58 24.35
CA PRO A 43 -0.76 7.20 24.08
C PRO A 43 -1.97 6.26 23.99
N GLY A 44 -1.91 5.31 23.07
CA GLY A 44 -2.93 4.30 22.80
C GLY A 44 -3.42 4.30 21.35
N THR A 45 -4.33 3.38 21.08
CA THR A 45 -5.02 3.27 19.78
C THR A 45 -6.28 4.13 19.77
N HIS A 46 -6.41 4.95 18.73
CA HIS A 46 -7.53 5.83 18.46
C HIS A 46 -8.25 5.33 17.21
N SER A 47 -9.32 4.54 17.40
CA SER A 47 -10.08 3.93 16.32
C SER A 47 -11.06 4.92 15.69
N LEU A 48 -10.91 5.11 14.38
CA LEU A 48 -11.74 6.00 13.58
C LEU A 48 -13.06 5.33 13.20
N GLN A 49 -14.13 6.13 13.18
CA GLN A 49 -15.43 5.73 12.63
C GLN A 49 -15.62 6.23 11.19
N GLN A 50 -14.80 7.20 10.77
CA GLN A 50 -14.74 7.75 9.43
C GLN A 50 -13.35 8.37 9.20
N PRO A 51 -12.91 8.57 7.94
CA PRO A 51 -11.66 9.25 7.65
C PRO A 51 -11.61 10.66 8.28
N LEU A 52 -10.45 11.07 8.76
CA LEU A 52 -10.23 12.45 9.19
C LEU A 52 -10.13 13.36 7.96
N ASP A 53 -10.89 14.45 8.01
CA ASP A 53 -10.95 15.46 6.96
C ASP A 53 -10.77 16.85 7.59
N PHE A 54 -9.68 17.52 7.23
CA PHE A 54 -9.34 18.88 7.66
C PHE A 54 -9.62 19.94 6.58
N SER A 55 -10.38 19.61 5.53
CA SER A 55 -10.70 20.55 4.45
C SER A 55 -11.41 21.80 4.95
N GLY A 56 -11.07 22.94 4.37
CA GLY A 56 -11.64 24.23 4.73
C GLY A 56 -11.17 24.79 6.07
N LEU A 57 -10.32 24.06 6.82
CA LEU A 57 -9.64 24.59 7.99
C LEU A 57 -8.42 25.43 7.58
N GLY A 58 -8.03 26.35 8.46
CA GLY A 58 -6.74 27.03 8.39
C GLY A 58 -5.59 26.08 8.74
N PRO A 59 -4.42 26.59 9.17
CA PRO A 59 -3.31 25.73 9.57
C PRO A 59 -3.74 24.76 10.68
N VAL A 60 -3.46 23.47 10.50
CA VAL A 60 -3.77 22.39 11.44
C VAL A 60 -2.49 21.67 11.83
N GLU A 61 -2.38 21.26 13.08
CA GLU A 61 -1.35 20.39 13.59
C GLU A 61 -1.98 19.26 14.38
N LEU A 62 -1.80 18.04 13.91
CA LEU A 62 -2.19 16.81 14.60
C LEU A 62 -0.92 16.06 14.97
N HIS A 63 -0.76 15.76 16.25
CA HIS A 63 0.38 14.98 16.72
C HIS A 63 0.00 13.98 17.79
N GLY A 64 0.75 12.88 17.83
CA GLY A 64 0.71 11.93 18.92
C GLY A 64 1.78 12.22 19.97
N HIS A 65 1.79 11.38 21.01
CA HIS A 65 2.87 11.39 21.99
C HIS A 65 4.19 10.89 21.39
N SER A 66 4.11 9.81 20.60
CA SER A 66 5.19 9.29 19.77
C SER A 66 4.60 8.30 18.74
N ALA A 67 5.31 8.09 17.63
CA ALA A 67 4.90 7.09 16.65
C ALA A 67 4.80 5.68 17.25
N ALA A 68 5.64 5.35 18.22
CA ALA A 68 5.65 4.04 18.88
C ALA A 68 4.47 3.81 19.85
N SER A 69 3.85 4.88 20.35
CA SER A 69 2.85 4.80 21.41
C SER A 69 1.46 5.29 21.03
N THR A 70 1.32 6.01 19.92
CA THR A 70 0.06 6.60 19.48
C THR A 70 -0.31 6.07 18.10
N VAL A 71 -1.41 5.33 18.01
CA VAL A 71 -1.89 4.74 16.76
C VAL A 71 -3.22 5.36 16.38
N LEU A 72 -3.31 5.94 15.19
CA LEU A 72 -4.54 6.31 14.52
C LEU A 72 -5.00 5.14 13.65
N SER A 73 -6.02 4.40 14.12
CA SER A 73 -6.50 3.19 13.45
C SER A 73 -7.71 3.49 12.58
N ALA A 74 -7.63 3.13 11.30
CA ALA A 74 -8.74 3.11 10.35
C ALA A 74 -9.42 1.72 10.24
N GLY A 75 -9.01 0.79 11.11
CA GLY A 75 -9.58 -0.55 11.19
C GLY A 75 -10.49 -0.73 12.40
N THR A 76 -11.24 -1.83 12.36
CA THR A 76 -12.11 -2.27 13.45
C THR A 76 -11.44 -3.37 14.23
N GLU A 77 -11.27 -3.15 15.53
CA GLU A 77 -10.73 -4.15 16.46
C GLU A 77 -11.74 -5.27 16.69
N LEU A 78 -11.28 -6.51 16.62
CA LEU A 78 -12.06 -7.71 16.86
C LEU A 78 -11.84 -8.17 18.30
N ASN A 79 -12.91 -8.29 19.07
CA ASN A 79 -12.82 -8.73 20.45
C ASN A 79 -12.39 -10.21 20.51
N ALA A 80 -11.28 -10.47 21.22
CA ALA A 80 -10.73 -11.80 21.44
C ALA A 80 -11.76 -12.81 21.97
N SER A 81 -12.68 -12.38 22.83
CA SER A 81 -13.70 -13.26 23.42
C SER A 81 -14.77 -13.74 22.42
N ASN A 82 -14.83 -13.13 21.24
CA ASN A 82 -15.78 -13.50 20.19
C ASN A 82 -15.24 -14.58 19.24
N PHE A 83 -13.96 -14.96 19.38
CA PHE A 83 -13.39 -16.07 18.63
C PHE A 83 -13.78 -17.40 19.27
N VAL A 84 -14.31 -18.30 18.46
CA VAL A 84 -14.66 -19.68 18.82
C VAL A 84 -13.56 -20.60 18.30
N ASP A 85 -12.97 -21.41 19.17
CA ASP A 85 -12.00 -22.43 18.79
C ASP A 85 -12.71 -23.60 18.09
N LEU A 86 -12.32 -23.87 16.83
CA LEU A 86 -12.81 -24.99 16.03
C LEU A 86 -11.88 -26.22 16.11
N GLY A 87 -10.78 -26.12 16.85
CA GLY A 87 -9.73 -27.12 16.95
C GLY A 87 -8.63 -26.93 15.90
N ASN A 88 -7.50 -27.62 16.09
CA ASN A 88 -6.34 -27.60 15.19
C ASN A 88 -5.75 -26.19 14.92
N GLY A 89 -5.92 -25.26 15.85
CA GLY A 89 -5.43 -23.88 15.70
C GLY A 89 -6.29 -22.98 14.82
N ILE A 90 -7.51 -23.44 14.47
CA ILE A 90 -8.48 -22.69 13.67
C ILE A 90 -9.52 -22.05 14.58
N PHE A 91 -9.77 -20.76 14.38
CA PHE A 91 -10.73 -19.98 15.13
C PHE A 91 -11.74 -19.34 14.18
N GLU A 92 -12.98 -19.17 14.64
CA GLU A 92 -14.02 -18.50 13.88
C GLU A 92 -14.64 -17.34 14.67
N LEU A 93 -14.95 -16.26 13.97
CA LEU A 93 -15.71 -15.13 14.50
C LEU A 93 -16.76 -14.68 13.49
N HIS A 94 -17.99 -14.46 13.96
CA HIS A 94 -19.01 -13.81 13.13
C HIS A 94 -18.80 -12.29 13.13
N LEU A 95 -18.50 -11.71 11.97
CA LEU A 95 -18.14 -10.29 11.83
C LEU A 95 -19.23 -9.32 12.28
N ARG A 96 -20.51 -9.75 12.26
CA ARG A 96 -21.63 -8.98 12.85
C ARG A 96 -21.47 -8.74 14.35
N ALA A 97 -20.77 -9.61 15.07
CA ALA A 97 -20.45 -9.40 16.49
C ALA A 97 -19.51 -8.20 16.72
N ALA A 98 -18.78 -7.77 15.68
CA ALA A 98 -17.97 -6.55 15.66
C ALA A 98 -18.72 -5.36 15.03
N GLY A 99 -20.04 -5.47 14.78
CA GLY A 99 -20.85 -4.42 14.15
C GLY A 99 -20.62 -4.28 12.65
N LEU A 100 -19.90 -5.21 12.01
CA LEU A 100 -19.56 -5.14 10.60
C LEU A 100 -20.64 -5.77 9.73
N THR A 101 -20.98 -5.08 8.64
CA THR A 101 -21.92 -5.54 7.61
C THR A 101 -21.31 -5.51 6.21
N ASP A 102 -20.20 -4.79 6.04
CA ASP A 102 -19.39 -4.76 4.84
C ASP A 102 -18.09 -5.52 5.10
N TYR A 103 -17.96 -6.67 4.45
CA TYR A 103 -16.83 -7.59 4.59
C TYR A 103 -15.76 -7.39 3.50
N GLY A 104 -15.89 -6.32 2.71
CA GLY A 104 -15.06 -6.07 1.55
C GLY A 104 -15.30 -7.06 0.42
N THR A 105 -14.77 -6.76 -0.75
CA THR A 105 -14.85 -7.61 -1.94
C THR A 105 -13.53 -7.57 -2.70
N LEU A 106 -13.22 -8.67 -3.38
CA LEU A 106 -12.20 -8.66 -4.43
C LEU A 106 -12.85 -8.16 -5.72
N ILE A 107 -12.04 -7.56 -6.59
CA ILE A 107 -12.47 -7.07 -7.90
C ILE A 107 -11.58 -7.67 -8.97
N SER A 108 -12.16 -7.97 -10.13
CA SER A 108 -11.33 -8.32 -11.29
C SER A 108 -10.64 -7.05 -11.80
N GLY A 109 -9.35 -7.13 -12.09
CA GLY A 109 -8.60 -5.90 -12.36
C GLY A 109 -7.13 -6.07 -12.70
N GLY A 110 -6.66 -5.20 -13.59
CA GLY A 110 -5.34 -5.22 -14.22
C GLY A 110 -4.31 -4.36 -13.48
N LEU A 111 -3.40 -3.75 -14.25
CA LEU A 111 -2.19 -3.08 -13.76
C LEU A 111 -2.40 -2.03 -12.65
N LYS A 112 -3.51 -1.28 -12.70
CA LYS A 112 -3.78 -0.17 -11.76
C LYS A 112 -4.61 -0.59 -10.53
N ASP A 113 -5.12 -1.83 -10.50
CA ASP A 113 -6.05 -2.28 -9.47
C ASP A 113 -5.33 -2.89 -8.26
N CYS A 114 -5.45 -2.21 -7.12
CA CYS A 114 -4.78 -2.57 -5.87
C CYS A 114 -5.64 -3.46 -4.94
N GLN A 115 -6.81 -3.93 -5.39
CA GLN A 115 -7.77 -4.64 -4.54
C GLN A 115 -8.19 -3.83 -3.29
N ASN A 116 -8.29 -2.50 -3.39
CA ASN A 116 -8.61 -1.59 -2.27
C ASN A 116 -9.99 -1.80 -1.63
N ASN A 117 -10.84 -2.66 -2.21
CA ASN A 117 -12.14 -3.04 -1.68
C ASN A 117 -12.06 -4.26 -0.76
N LYS A 118 -10.94 -5.00 -0.77
CA LYS A 118 -10.76 -6.20 0.05
C LYS A 118 -10.60 -5.82 1.51
N THR A 119 -10.98 -6.73 2.39
CA THR A 119 -10.73 -6.58 3.81
C THR A 119 -9.58 -7.49 4.25
N GLU A 120 -8.71 -6.92 5.08
CA GLU A 120 -7.51 -7.57 5.57
C GLU A 120 -7.51 -7.70 7.08
N LEU A 121 -6.91 -8.79 7.53
CA LEU A 121 -6.75 -9.11 8.94
C LEU A 121 -5.30 -8.87 9.36
N PHE A 122 -5.14 -8.11 10.44
CA PHE A 122 -3.87 -7.90 11.09
C PHE A 122 -3.96 -8.45 12.50
N VAL A 123 -2.98 -9.26 12.91
CA VAL A 123 -2.90 -9.81 14.26
C VAL A 123 -1.55 -9.46 14.86
N ASN A 124 -1.56 -8.82 16.03
CA ASN A 124 -0.35 -8.32 16.71
C ASN A 124 0.57 -7.51 15.76
N ASN A 125 -0.04 -6.58 15.00
CA ASN A 125 0.60 -5.75 13.97
C ASN A 125 1.17 -6.51 12.76
N GLN A 126 0.92 -7.82 12.63
CA GLN A 126 1.34 -8.63 11.48
C GLN A 126 0.17 -8.82 10.50
N ARG A 127 0.43 -8.68 9.20
CA ARG A 127 -0.55 -8.98 8.14
C ARG A 127 -0.71 -10.49 8.03
N LEU A 128 -1.95 -10.95 8.05
CA LEU A 128 -2.30 -12.33 7.67
C LEU A 128 -2.72 -12.36 6.20
N TRP A 129 -2.71 -13.57 5.62
CA TRP A 129 -3.03 -13.78 4.21
C TRP A 129 -4.39 -14.43 4.04
N LEU A 130 -5.12 -14.09 2.98
CA LEU A 130 -6.25 -14.92 2.61
C LEU A 130 -5.74 -16.35 2.34
N ALA A 131 -6.50 -17.33 2.79
CA ALA A 131 -6.26 -18.75 2.54
C ALA A 131 -5.98 -18.97 1.06
N ARG A 132 -4.83 -19.57 0.76
CA ARG A 132 -4.26 -19.55 -0.58
C ARG A 132 -3.61 -20.86 -0.96
N TRP A 133 -3.59 -21.12 -2.26
CA TRP A 133 -2.73 -22.14 -2.84
C TRP A 133 -1.94 -21.58 -4.02
N PRO A 134 -0.60 -21.76 -4.07
CA PRO A 134 0.20 -22.40 -3.05
C PRO A 134 0.47 -21.49 -1.83
N ASN A 135 0.81 -22.10 -0.70
CA ASN A 135 1.23 -21.40 0.51
C ASN A 135 2.48 -20.54 0.30
N VAL A 136 2.66 -19.55 1.17
CA VAL A 136 3.93 -18.80 1.24
C VAL A 136 5.04 -19.76 1.70
N ALA A 137 6.20 -19.70 1.07
CA ALA A 137 7.34 -20.52 1.45
C ALA A 137 7.87 -20.15 2.85
N ALA A 138 8.60 -21.06 3.49
CA ALA A 138 9.12 -20.83 4.85
C ALA A 138 10.07 -19.62 4.99
N ASN A 139 10.69 -19.18 3.89
CA ASN A 139 11.52 -17.98 3.81
C ASN A 139 10.73 -16.70 3.47
N GLY A 140 9.39 -16.76 3.44
CA GLY A 140 8.50 -15.64 3.13
C GLY A 140 8.27 -15.39 1.64
N THR A 141 8.88 -16.17 0.73
CA THR A 141 8.71 -15.97 -0.72
C THR A 141 7.38 -16.53 -1.21
N TRP A 142 6.76 -15.82 -2.15
CA TRP A 142 5.54 -16.29 -2.77
C TRP A 142 5.81 -17.47 -3.70
N GLN A 143 4.91 -18.44 -3.67
CA GLN A 143 4.91 -19.58 -4.58
C GLN A 143 3.77 -19.46 -5.58
N TRP A 144 3.96 -20.06 -6.75
CA TRP A 144 3.03 -19.95 -7.88
C TRP A 144 2.76 -21.33 -8.49
N GLY A 145 1.49 -21.62 -8.75
CA GLY A 145 1.09 -22.67 -9.67
C GLY A 145 1.39 -22.30 -11.12
N ARG A 146 1.33 -23.30 -12.00
CA ARG A 146 1.62 -23.14 -13.43
C ARG A 146 0.46 -23.64 -14.29
N ILE A 147 0.34 -23.05 -15.47
CA ILE A 147 -0.63 -23.46 -16.49
C ILE A 147 -0.01 -24.51 -17.40
N ALA A 148 -0.58 -25.72 -17.42
CA ALA A 148 -0.10 -26.83 -18.25
C ALA A 148 -0.67 -26.76 -19.67
N ASN A 149 -1.93 -26.34 -19.83
CA ASN A 149 -2.58 -26.19 -21.12
C ASN A 149 -3.66 -25.09 -21.08
N VAL A 150 -4.00 -24.52 -22.22
CA VAL A 150 -5.08 -23.52 -22.37
C VAL A 150 -6.14 -24.11 -23.30
N THR A 151 -7.40 -24.14 -22.86
CA THR A 151 -8.49 -24.76 -23.63
C THR A 151 -9.31 -23.73 -24.40
N ASP A 152 -9.42 -22.51 -23.86
CA ASP A 152 -10.05 -21.36 -24.53
C ASP A 152 -9.55 -20.03 -23.92
N ALA A 153 -10.20 -18.91 -24.28
CA ALA A 153 -9.78 -17.58 -23.87
C ALA A 153 -9.80 -17.30 -22.36
N GLN A 154 -10.54 -18.10 -21.56
CA GLN A 154 -10.71 -17.89 -20.12
C GLN A 154 -10.54 -19.18 -19.31
N THR A 155 -10.27 -20.31 -19.96
CA THR A 155 -10.19 -21.63 -19.33
C THR A 155 -8.84 -22.27 -19.57
N PHE A 156 -8.25 -22.80 -18.50
CA PHE A 156 -6.95 -23.46 -18.54
C PHE A 156 -6.94 -24.74 -17.72
N VAL A 157 -5.97 -25.60 -18.03
CA VAL A 157 -5.62 -26.81 -17.28
C VAL A 157 -4.40 -26.47 -16.44
N PRO A 158 -4.48 -26.48 -15.10
CA PRO A 158 -3.30 -26.31 -14.27
C PRO A 158 -2.39 -27.55 -14.31
N GLU A 159 -1.15 -27.39 -13.86
CA GLU A 159 -0.30 -28.54 -13.56
C GLU A 159 -0.90 -29.45 -12.49
N ALA A 160 -0.49 -30.73 -12.50
CA ALA A 160 -1.06 -31.78 -11.66
C ALA A 160 -0.90 -31.57 -10.14
N SER A 161 -0.05 -30.64 -9.72
CA SER A 161 0.11 -30.26 -8.31
C SER A 161 -1.07 -29.45 -7.77
N ALA A 162 -1.90 -28.87 -8.63
CA ALA A 162 -3.06 -28.07 -8.22
C ALA A 162 -4.16 -28.93 -7.57
N PRO A 163 -4.67 -28.54 -6.38
CA PRO A 163 -5.64 -29.32 -5.62
C PRO A 163 -7.08 -29.11 -6.15
N LEU A 164 -7.32 -29.41 -7.42
CA LEU A 164 -8.59 -29.15 -8.12
C LEU A 164 -9.84 -29.66 -7.40
N THR A 165 -9.75 -30.82 -6.73
CA THR A 165 -10.88 -31.40 -6.01
C THR A 165 -11.28 -30.55 -4.80
N ALA A 166 -10.30 -29.99 -4.10
CA ALA A 166 -10.51 -29.11 -2.95
C ALA A 166 -11.03 -27.75 -3.42
N LEU A 167 -10.36 -27.13 -4.40
CA LEU A 167 -10.74 -25.83 -4.96
C LEU A 167 -12.16 -25.83 -5.56
N ALA A 168 -12.64 -26.96 -6.09
CA ALA A 168 -14.00 -27.08 -6.60
C ALA A 168 -15.10 -26.95 -5.54
N GLN A 169 -14.75 -27.00 -4.25
CA GLN A 169 -15.69 -26.80 -3.14
C GLN A 169 -15.76 -25.34 -2.66
N ASP A 170 -14.87 -24.46 -3.14
CA ASP A 170 -14.75 -23.09 -2.65
C ASP A 170 -15.70 -22.14 -3.41
N PRO A 171 -16.71 -21.54 -2.75
CA PRO A 171 -17.79 -20.82 -3.44
C PRO A 171 -17.44 -19.38 -3.85
N ASP A 172 -16.46 -18.75 -3.20
CA ASP A 172 -15.97 -17.38 -3.48
C ASP A 172 -14.47 -17.43 -3.78
N LEU A 173 -14.11 -18.28 -4.75
CA LEU A 173 -12.75 -18.55 -5.16
C LEU A 173 -12.26 -17.50 -6.18
N TRP A 174 -11.05 -17.01 -5.95
CA TRP A 174 -10.38 -16.05 -6.82
C TRP A 174 -9.01 -16.56 -7.23
N LEU A 175 -8.52 -16.06 -8.35
CA LEU A 175 -7.16 -16.27 -8.80
C LEU A 175 -6.39 -14.95 -8.83
N HIS A 176 -5.12 -15.01 -8.46
CA HIS A 176 -4.14 -13.98 -8.73
C HIS A 176 -3.10 -14.57 -9.67
N GLY A 177 -2.85 -13.97 -10.83
CA GLY A 177 -1.96 -14.57 -11.80
C GLY A 177 -1.36 -13.62 -12.80
N TYR A 178 -0.36 -14.14 -13.50
CA TYR A 178 0.33 -13.54 -14.63
C TYR A 178 -0.08 -14.32 -15.88
N TRP A 179 -1.09 -13.79 -16.57
CA TRP A 179 -1.79 -14.53 -17.62
C TRP A 179 -1.02 -14.56 -18.95
N VAL A 180 -0.44 -13.42 -19.35
CA VAL A 180 0.27 -13.25 -20.63
C VAL A 180 1.72 -12.83 -20.44
N TYR A 181 1.97 -11.89 -19.52
CA TYR A 181 3.31 -11.36 -19.27
C TYR A 181 3.59 -11.30 -17.78
N ASP A 182 4.82 -11.64 -17.38
CA ASP A 182 5.23 -11.67 -15.98
C ASP A 182 5.39 -10.30 -15.32
N TRP A 183 5.22 -9.22 -16.07
CA TRP A 183 5.15 -7.85 -15.56
C TRP A 183 3.72 -7.36 -15.31
N SER A 184 2.69 -8.15 -15.63
CA SER A 184 1.29 -7.77 -15.49
C SER A 184 0.50 -8.84 -14.74
N ASP A 185 0.45 -8.72 -13.41
CA ASP A 185 -0.44 -9.53 -12.60
C ASP A 185 -1.89 -9.01 -12.68
N GLU A 186 -2.86 -9.88 -12.46
CA GLU A 186 -4.28 -9.53 -12.39
C GLU A 186 -4.99 -10.50 -11.43
N PHE A 187 -6.04 -9.98 -10.79
CA PHE A 187 -6.98 -10.77 -10.01
C PHE A 187 -8.21 -11.08 -10.86
N VAL A 188 -8.70 -12.32 -10.82
CA VAL A 188 -9.88 -12.74 -11.57
C VAL A 188 -10.72 -13.70 -10.73
N ALA A 189 -12.05 -13.54 -10.76
CA ALA A 189 -12.94 -14.49 -10.10
C ALA A 189 -12.96 -15.82 -10.86
N VAL A 190 -13.17 -16.92 -10.14
CA VAL A 190 -13.35 -18.25 -10.75
C VAL A 190 -14.81 -18.43 -11.14
N ALA A 191 -15.06 -18.73 -12.41
CA ALA A 191 -16.40 -19.06 -12.89
C ALA A 191 -16.76 -20.52 -12.61
N ASN A 192 -15.80 -21.44 -12.76
CA ASN A 192 -16.00 -22.87 -12.50
C ASN A 192 -14.68 -23.62 -12.34
N VAL A 193 -14.68 -24.66 -11.51
CA VAL A 193 -13.60 -25.66 -11.42
C VAL A 193 -14.18 -27.03 -11.80
N SER A 194 -13.69 -27.61 -12.90
CA SER A 194 -14.15 -28.92 -13.37
C SER A 194 -13.12 -29.99 -13.04
N THR A 195 -13.41 -30.83 -12.05
CA THR A 195 -12.59 -32.00 -11.73
C THR A 195 -12.64 -33.07 -12.82
N ARG A 196 -13.75 -33.16 -13.57
CA ARG A 196 -13.91 -34.09 -14.70
C ARG A 196 -12.99 -33.74 -15.87
N ASN A 197 -12.92 -32.45 -16.20
CA ASN A 197 -12.13 -31.98 -17.34
C ASN A 197 -10.71 -31.57 -16.93
N GLY A 198 -10.46 -31.45 -15.62
CA GLY A 198 -9.19 -30.95 -15.08
C GLY A 198 -8.97 -29.47 -15.35
N THR A 199 -10.03 -28.65 -15.42
CA THR A 199 -9.94 -27.25 -15.86
C THR A 199 -10.39 -26.25 -14.80
N ILE A 200 -9.80 -25.06 -14.82
CA ILE A 200 -10.30 -23.87 -14.12
C ILE A 200 -10.75 -22.86 -15.18
N ALA A 201 -12.00 -22.44 -15.10
CA ALA A 201 -12.57 -21.38 -15.93
C ALA A 201 -12.64 -20.08 -15.10
N MET A 202 -12.07 -19.02 -15.63
CA MET A 202 -12.14 -17.67 -15.07
C MET A 202 -13.40 -16.96 -15.56
N THR A 203 -13.81 -15.92 -14.83
CA THR A 203 -14.73 -14.92 -15.38
C THR A 203 -14.03 -14.07 -16.44
N THR A 204 -14.47 -12.84 -16.71
CA THR A 204 -13.79 -11.96 -17.65
C THR A 204 -12.44 -11.48 -17.10
N SER A 205 -11.33 -12.03 -17.60
CA SER A 205 -9.97 -11.45 -17.43
C SER A 205 -9.68 -10.43 -18.53
N THR A 206 -8.79 -9.48 -18.24
CA THR A 206 -8.23 -8.56 -19.23
C THR A 206 -7.25 -9.23 -20.20
N ALA A 207 -6.82 -10.46 -19.93
CA ALA A 207 -5.78 -11.16 -20.67
C ALA A 207 -6.06 -12.66 -20.81
N THR A 208 -5.74 -13.23 -21.99
CA THR A 208 -5.91 -14.67 -22.24
C THR A 208 -4.76 -15.46 -21.59
N PRO A 209 -5.03 -16.45 -20.72
CA PRO A 209 -3.99 -17.25 -20.10
C PRO A 209 -3.09 -17.93 -21.13
N GLN A 210 -1.81 -18.07 -20.82
CA GLN A 210 -0.82 -18.77 -21.66
C GLN A 210 -0.22 -19.97 -20.92
N VAL A 211 0.19 -20.98 -21.68
CA VAL A 211 0.94 -22.14 -21.14
C VAL A 211 2.21 -21.65 -20.44
N GLY A 212 2.47 -22.14 -19.23
CA GLY A 212 3.58 -21.70 -18.37
C GLY A 212 3.25 -20.51 -17.46
N GLY A 213 2.11 -19.84 -17.68
CA GLY A 213 1.64 -18.72 -16.86
C GLY A 213 1.55 -19.06 -15.37
N ARG A 214 1.80 -18.06 -14.52
CA ARG A 214 1.80 -18.19 -13.06
C ARG A 214 0.42 -17.86 -12.51
N TRP A 215 -0.01 -18.60 -11.51
CA TRP A 215 -1.28 -18.32 -10.83
C TRP A 215 -1.28 -18.82 -9.39
N MET A 216 -2.18 -18.28 -8.59
CA MET A 216 -2.43 -18.65 -7.21
C MET A 216 -3.93 -18.56 -6.95
N ALA A 217 -4.48 -19.52 -6.22
CA ALA A 217 -5.83 -19.46 -5.68
C ALA A 217 -5.84 -18.64 -4.39
N ILE A 218 -6.84 -17.78 -4.20
CA ILE A 218 -6.99 -16.95 -3.00
C ILE A 218 -8.44 -16.97 -2.53
N ASN A 219 -8.63 -16.73 -1.23
CA ASN A 219 -9.92 -16.93 -0.56
C ASN A 219 -10.42 -18.38 -0.71
N ALA A 220 -9.49 -19.33 -0.75
CA ALA A 220 -9.74 -20.75 -0.93
C ALA A 220 -9.92 -21.40 0.45
N GLN A 221 -11.16 -21.52 0.94
CA GLN A 221 -11.45 -22.08 2.27
C GLN A 221 -10.85 -23.48 2.44
N SER A 222 -10.92 -24.29 1.38
CA SER A 222 -10.36 -25.64 1.34
C SER A 222 -8.84 -25.68 1.51
N GLN A 223 -8.17 -24.53 1.38
CA GLN A 223 -6.72 -24.31 1.51
C GLN A 223 -6.38 -23.44 2.72
N LEU A 224 -7.30 -23.27 3.69
CA LEU A 224 -6.97 -22.70 4.99
C LEU A 224 -6.19 -23.77 5.79
N ASP A 225 -4.90 -23.91 5.49
CA ASP A 225 -4.08 -25.03 5.96
C ASP A 225 -2.69 -24.63 6.47
N ALA A 226 -2.35 -23.33 6.43
CA ALA A 226 -1.12 -22.80 7.00
C ALA A 226 -1.36 -21.74 8.09
N PRO A 227 -0.52 -21.71 9.14
CA PRO A 227 -0.55 -20.62 10.12
C PRO A 227 -0.34 -19.25 9.47
N GLY A 228 -1.12 -18.26 9.91
CA GLY A 228 -1.10 -16.90 9.36
C GLY A 228 -2.10 -16.70 8.22
N GLU A 229 -2.96 -17.67 7.95
CA GLU A 229 -4.02 -17.57 6.96
C GLU A 229 -5.39 -17.26 7.58
N TYR A 230 -6.27 -16.65 6.79
CA TYR A 230 -7.66 -16.43 7.12
C TYR A 230 -8.57 -16.59 5.90
N TYR A 231 -9.83 -16.90 6.13
CA TYR A 231 -10.88 -16.99 5.11
C TYR A 231 -12.06 -16.12 5.52
N ILE A 232 -12.68 -15.44 4.56
CA ILE A 232 -13.90 -14.67 4.79
C ILE A 232 -15.03 -15.30 3.95
N ASP A 233 -15.97 -15.95 4.62
CA ASP A 233 -17.27 -16.27 4.02
C ASP A 233 -18.13 -15.01 4.02
N ARG A 234 -18.13 -14.30 2.89
CA ARG A 234 -18.88 -13.06 2.72
C ARG A 234 -20.40 -13.28 2.72
N ALA A 235 -20.87 -14.46 2.32
CA ALA A 235 -22.31 -14.76 2.26
C ALA A 235 -22.90 -14.86 3.68
N SER A 236 -22.17 -15.47 4.61
CA SER A 236 -22.61 -15.59 6.01
C SER A 236 -21.99 -14.56 6.95
N GLY A 237 -20.93 -13.86 6.55
CA GLY A 237 -20.21 -12.90 7.39
C GLY A 237 -19.36 -13.57 8.47
N ARG A 238 -18.75 -14.71 8.14
CA ARG A 238 -17.84 -15.45 9.03
C ARG A 238 -16.39 -15.23 8.61
N LEU A 239 -15.56 -14.96 9.60
CA LEU A 239 -14.11 -14.92 9.50
C LEU A 239 -13.56 -16.17 10.17
N THR A 240 -12.85 -17.00 9.42
CA THR A 240 -12.13 -18.17 9.93
C THR A 240 -10.63 -17.90 9.83
N VAL A 241 -9.87 -18.15 10.89
CA VAL A 241 -8.46 -17.77 10.98
C VAL A 241 -7.64 -18.93 11.53
N MET A 242 -6.50 -19.20 10.92
CA MET A 242 -5.45 -20.04 11.49
C MET A 242 -4.34 -19.13 12.00
N PHE A 243 -4.27 -18.88 13.31
CA PHE A 243 -3.31 -17.91 13.84
C PHE A 243 -1.86 -18.38 13.70
N PRO A 244 -0.88 -17.45 13.60
CA PRO A 244 0.54 -17.80 13.64
C PRO A 244 0.93 -18.57 14.92
N PRO A 245 2.01 -19.36 14.89
CA PRO A 245 2.46 -20.10 16.06
C PRO A 245 2.71 -19.18 17.27
N GLY A 246 2.20 -19.58 18.44
CA GLY A 246 2.32 -18.80 19.68
C GLY A 246 1.29 -17.67 19.85
N VAL A 247 0.48 -17.39 18.82
CA VAL A 247 -0.61 -16.40 18.89
C VAL A 247 -1.91 -17.10 19.25
N HIS A 248 -2.59 -16.61 20.29
CA HIS A 248 -3.87 -17.15 20.74
C HIS A 248 -4.76 -16.03 21.27
N PRO A 249 -6.09 -16.05 21.06
CA PRO A 249 -7.01 -15.02 21.58
C PRO A 249 -6.96 -14.81 23.09
N SER A 250 -6.51 -15.79 23.87
CA SER A 250 -6.35 -15.64 25.33
C SER A 250 -5.04 -14.97 25.75
N ASN A 251 -4.12 -14.67 24.82
CA ASN A 251 -2.87 -14.00 25.16
C ASN A 251 -3.16 -12.54 25.58
N GLN A 252 -2.41 -12.04 26.56
CA GLN A 252 -2.62 -10.70 27.10
C GLN A 252 -2.35 -9.58 26.06
N ASP A 253 -1.44 -9.83 25.13
CA ASP A 253 -1.03 -8.92 24.06
C ASP A 253 -1.76 -9.20 22.73
N PHE A 254 -2.79 -10.05 22.74
CA PHE A 254 -3.58 -10.34 21.55
C PHE A 254 -4.30 -9.09 21.04
N SER A 255 -4.09 -8.78 19.77
CA SER A 255 -4.84 -7.77 19.04
C SER A 255 -5.17 -8.31 17.66
N ALA A 256 -6.43 -8.23 17.26
CA ALA A 256 -6.88 -8.55 15.91
C ALA A 256 -7.63 -7.33 15.35
N VAL A 257 -7.17 -6.81 14.21
CA VAL A 257 -7.75 -5.63 13.58
C VAL A 257 -8.10 -5.95 12.14
N LEU A 258 -9.33 -5.62 11.76
CA LEU A 258 -9.84 -5.79 10.42
C LEU A 258 -9.85 -4.44 9.70
N SER A 259 -9.33 -4.37 8.47
CA SER A 259 -9.31 -3.11 7.71
C SER A 259 -10.70 -2.74 7.17
N THR A 260 -11.23 -1.58 7.54
CA THR A 260 -12.63 -1.22 7.27
C THR A 260 -12.80 0.11 6.56
N LEU A 261 -12.16 1.19 7.04
CA LEU A 261 -12.31 2.50 6.40
C LEU A 261 -11.47 2.61 5.12
N PRO A 262 -11.93 3.31 4.08
CA PRO A 262 -11.16 3.49 2.86
C PRO A 262 -9.84 4.23 3.10
N HIS A 263 -9.84 5.19 4.03
CA HIS A 263 -8.67 5.98 4.42
C HIS A 263 -8.67 6.26 5.92
N ALA A 264 -7.49 6.47 6.51
CA ALA A 264 -7.40 7.05 7.85
C ALA A 264 -7.54 8.57 7.78
N ILE A 265 -6.84 9.20 6.84
CA ILE A 265 -6.88 10.64 6.60
C ILE A 265 -7.15 10.87 5.11
N PHE A 266 -8.24 11.57 4.82
CA PHE A 266 -8.56 12.04 3.48
C PHE A 266 -8.89 13.53 3.59
N THR A 267 -7.98 14.39 3.12
CA THR A 267 -8.13 15.85 3.26
C THR A 267 -7.82 16.53 1.93
N PRO A 268 -8.83 16.78 1.09
CA PRO A 268 -8.66 17.59 -0.11
C PRO A 268 -8.37 19.05 0.24
N ASN A 269 -7.57 19.73 -0.59
CA ASN A 269 -7.23 21.15 -0.43
C ASN A 269 -6.62 21.48 0.95
N ALA A 270 -5.89 20.53 1.55
CA ALA A 270 -5.21 20.75 2.82
C ALA A 270 -4.27 21.96 2.73
N THR A 271 -4.36 22.90 3.66
CA THR A 271 -3.48 24.08 3.68
C THR A 271 -2.73 24.14 5.01
N ALA A 272 -1.40 24.06 4.96
CA ALA A 272 -0.55 24.08 6.15
C ALA A 272 -0.91 23.02 7.21
N LEU A 273 -1.26 21.81 6.77
CA LEU A 273 -1.47 20.64 7.63
C LEU A 273 -0.12 20.08 8.11
N HIS A 274 0.06 19.96 9.42
CA HIS A 274 1.21 19.35 10.05
C HIS A 274 0.80 18.04 10.75
N LEU A 275 1.33 16.91 10.32
CA LEU A 275 1.11 15.60 10.94
C LEU A 275 2.45 15.08 11.48
N HIS A 276 2.54 14.77 12.77
CA HIS A 276 3.78 14.23 13.32
C HIS A 276 3.65 13.32 14.55
N ASP A 277 4.68 12.50 14.78
CA ASP A 277 4.86 11.70 16.00
C ASP A 277 3.69 10.75 16.31
N LEU A 278 3.15 10.07 15.29
CA LEU A 278 2.07 9.08 15.41
C LEU A 278 2.16 7.99 14.35
N THR A 279 1.55 6.85 14.62
CA THR A 279 1.30 5.78 13.64
C THR A 279 -0.06 5.98 12.97
N VAL A 280 -0.14 5.82 11.65
CA VAL A 280 -1.40 5.69 10.89
C VAL A 280 -1.49 4.27 10.36
N ALA A 281 -2.59 3.57 10.64
CA ALA A 281 -2.69 2.14 10.30
C ALA A 281 -4.10 1.66 9.95
N TYR A 282 -4.17 0.48 9.35
CA TYR A 282 -5.38 -0.35 9.21
C TYR A 282 -6.48 0.18 8.30
N ALA A 283 -6.16 1.14 7.42
CA ALA A 283 -7.08 1.51 6.35
C ALA A 283 -7.21 0.38 5.33
N ARG A 284 -8.43 0.16 4.84
CA ARG A 284 -8.75 -0.76 3.75
C ARG A 284 -8.11 -0.33 2.43
N GLY A 285 -8.14 0.97 2.15
CA GLY A 285 -7.41 1.60 1.04
C GLY A 285 -6.13 2.28 1.55
N SER A 286 -5.88 3.50 1.07
CA SER A 286 -4.66 4.23 1.40
C SER A 286 -4.68 4.84 2.80
N GLY A 287 -3.55 4.91 3.49
CA GLY A 287 -3.46 5.50 4.83
C GLY A 287 -3.79 7.00 4.85
N ILE A 288 -2.95 7.80 4.18
CA ILE A 288 -3.08 9.26 4.11
C ILE A 288 -3.24 9.69 2.65
N VAL A 289 -4.26 10.49 2.36
CA VAL A 289 -4.54 11.01 1.01
C VAL A 289 -4.81 12.51 1.09
N LEU A 290 -3.94 13.31 0.47
CA LEU A 290 -3.99 14.77 0.44
C LEU A 290 -4.01 15.29 -1.01
N PRO A 291 -5.19 15.30 -1.67
CA PRO A 291 -5.35 15.92 -2.98
C PRO A 291 -5.25 17.45 -2.87
N ASP A 292 -4.60 18.10 -3.84
CA ASP A 292 -4.48 19.56 -3.94
C ASP A 292 -3.92 20.25 -2.67
N ALA A 293 -3.04 19.57 -1.94
CA ALA A 293 -2.41 20.04 -0.73
C ALA A 293 -1.40 21.18 -0.98
N ARG A 294 -1.37 22.14 -0.06
CA ARG A 294 -0.49 23.30 -0.08
C ARG A 294 0.23 23.45 1.25
N GLY A 295 1.55 23.25 1.24
CA GLY A 295 2.36 23.45 2.44
C GLY A 295 2.12 22.41 3.54
N ALA A 296 1.67 21.20 3.19
CA ALA A 296 1.57 20.11 4.17
C ALA A 296 2.97 19.65 4.63
N LEU A 297 3.11 19.32 5.91
CA LEU A 297 4.29 18.73 6.51
C LEU A 297 3.90 17.44 7.22
N LEU A 298 4.43 16.32 6.77
CA LEU A 298 4.24 15.00 7.36
C LEU A 298 5.61 14.54 7.84
N GLU A 299 5.82 14.39 9.14
CA GLU A 299 7.14 14.05 9.68
C GLU A 299 7.12 13.13 10.90
N ARG A 300 8.12 12.26 11.03
CA ARG A 300 8.22 11.30 12.16
C ARG A 300 6.96 10.44 12.31
N LEU A 301 6.40 10.02 11.18
CA LEU A 301 5.24 9.13 11.12
C LEU A 301 5.70 7.68 10.93
N VAL A 302 4.87 6.77 11.42
CA VAL A 302 4.85 5.38 10.92
C VAL A 302 3.54 5.21 10.16
N VAL A 303 3.59 4.82 8.89
CA VAL A 303 2.40 4.59 8.07
C VAL A 303 2.43 3.16 7.57
N ALA A 304 1.64 2.29 8.20
CA ALA A 304 1.78 0.85 8.02
C ALA A 304 0.47 0.10 8.04
N ASN A 305 0.49 -1.16 7.61
CA ASN A 305 -0.66 -2.08 7.72
C ASN A 305 -1.88 -1.58 6.94
N HIS A 306 -1.68 -1.12 5.71
CA HIS A 306 -2.75 -0.63 4.84
C HIS A 306 -3.07 -1.60 3.70
N GLY A 307 -4.35 -1.68 3.34
CA GLY A 307 -4.82 -2.48 2.23
C GLY A 307 -4.74 -1.83 0.86
N GLY A 308 -4.32 -0.56 0.83
CA GLY A 308 -3.89 0.16 -0.36
C GLY A 308 -2.48 0.74 -0.23
N ASN A 309 -2.35 2.02 -0.59
CA ASN A 309 -1.07 2.74 -0.55
C ASN A 309 -0.75 3.28 0.85
N GLY A 310 0.51 3.58 1.15
CA GLY A 310 0.88 4.23 2.41
C GLY A 310 0.39 5.68 2.44
N THR A 311 0.97 6.54 1.61
CA THR A 311 0.64 7.97 1.57
C THR A 311 0.64 8.52 0.15
N GLN A 312 -0.36 9.36 -0.15
CA GLN A 312 -0.54 10.02 -1.43
C GLN A 312 -0.75 11.52 -1.23
N VAL A 313 0.18 12.34 -1.73
CA VAL A 313 0.13 13.79 -1.65
C VAL A 313 0.25 14.37 -3.06
N HIS A 314 -0.70 15.21 -3.43
CA HIS A 314 -0.65 15.97 -4.68
C HIS A 314 -0.78 17.45 -4.36
N GLY A 315 0.07 18.29 -4.95
CA GLY A 315 -0.05 19.75 -4.86
C GLY A 315 1.30 20.44 -4.81
N VAL A 316 1.43 21.50 -3.99
CA VAL A 316 2.63 22.34 -3.99
C VAL A 316 3.18 22.60 -2.58
N ASN A 317 4.51 22.72 -2.50
CA ASN A 317 5.28 23.02 -1.31
C ASN A 317 5.05 22.03 -0.15
N ASN A 318 4.68 20.78 -0.46
CA ASN A 318 4.45 19.74 0.54
C ASN A 318 5.74 19.00 0.88
N GLN A 319 5.83 18.50 2.11
CA GLN A 319 7.03 17.88 2.66
C GLN A 319 6.65 16.60 3.40
N VAL A 320 7.32 15.49 3.05
CA VAL A 320 7.22 14.21 3.75
C VAL A 320 8.61 13.80 4.20
N ARG A 321 8.83 13.72 5.52
CA ARG A 321 10.17 13.59 6.09
C ARG A 321 10.30 12.57 7.20
N ASN A 322 11.47 11.95 7.30
CA ASN A 322 11.88 11.17 8.49
C ASN A 322 10.79 10.19 8.96
N SER A 323 10.08 9.57 8.02
CA SER A 323 8.93 8.71 8.28
C SER A 323 9.18 7.31 7.72
N ASP A 324 8.47 6.34 8.28
CA ASP A 324 8.58 4.93 7.93
C ASP A 324 7.27 4.44 7.29
N PHE A 325 7.37 3.70 6.18
CA PHE A 325 6.26 3.22 5.37
C PHE A 325 6.43 1.74 5.09
N PHE A 326 5.61 0.88 5.70
CA PHE A 326 5.78 -0.56 5.55
C PHE A 326 4.52 -1.41 5.73
N ASN A 327 4.63 -2.67 5.33
CA ASN A 327 3.53 -3.62 5.33
C ASN A 327 2.32 -3.07 4.56
N LEU A 328 2.55 -2.72 3.29
CA LEU A 328 1.57 -2.06 2.42
C LEU A 328 1.16 -2.99 1.28
N ALA A 329 -0.14 -3.10 1.03
CA ALA A 329 -0.66 -3.93 -0.05
C ALA A 329 -0.17 -3.46 -1.43
N CYS A 330 0.06 -2.15 -1.60
CA CYS A 330 0.45 -1.51 -2.86
C CYS A 330 1.57 -0.49 -2.68
N MET A 331 1.48 0.71 -3.27
CA MET A 331 2.58 1.68 -3.28
C MET A 331 2.91 2.22 -1.89
N GLY A 332 4.19 2.54 -1.68
CA GLY A 332 4.66 3.16 -0.44
C GLY A 332 4.22 4.61 -0.29
N LEU A 333 4.92 5.49 -1.00
CA LEU A 333 4.76 6.94 -0.91
C LEU A 333 4.65 7.56 -2.31
N SER A 334 3.64 8.39 -2.53
CA SER A 334 3.48 9.18 -3.75
C SER A 334 3.39 10.66 -3.38
N VAL A 335 4.35 11.46 -3.86
CA VAL A 335 4.33 12.92 -3.68
C VAL A 335 4.58 13.58 -5.01
N THR A 336 3.58 14.30 -5.52
CA THR A 336 3.55 14.82 -6.89
C THR A 336 2.95 16.22 -6.96
N GLY A 337 3.11 16.89 -8.10
CA GLY A 337 2.45 18.16 -8.36
C GLY A 337 3.14 19.01 -9.40
N GLY A 338 2.61 20.22 -9.58
CA GLY A 338 3.11 21.18 -10.56
C GLY A 338 2.34 21.06 -11.88
N ASN A 339 2.70 21.90 -12.85
CA ASN A 339 2.03 21.92 -14.13
C ASN A 339 3.03 21.62 -15.24
N ARG A 340 2.88 20.44 -15.86
CA ARG A 340 3.75 19.98 -16.94
C ARG A 340 3.70 20.88 -18.19
N THR A 341 2.52 21.39 -18.55
CA THR A 341 2.33 22.20 -19.76
C THR A 341 3.03 23.55 -19.64
N SER A 342 2.92 24.20 -18.47
CA SER A 342 3.56 25.50 -18.21
C SER A 342 4.92 25.39 -17.51
N LEU A 343 5.37 24.17 -17.18
CA LEU A 343 6.57 23.87 -16.40
C LEU A 343 6.62 24.60 -15.04
N VAL A 344 5.47 24.91 -14.45
CA VAL A 344 5.40 25.51 -13.11
C VAL A 344 5.77 24.44 -12.08
N PRO A 345 6.83 24.66 -11.28
CA PRO A 345 7.27 23.68 -10.31
C PRO A 345 6.31 23.62 -9.11
N SER A 346 6.28 22.47 -8.45
CA SER A 346 5.54 22.28 -7.20
C SER A 346 6.41 22.39 -5.96
N ASN A 347 7.72 22.19 -6.07
CA ASN A 347 8.66 22.27 -4.94
C ASN A 347 8.29 21.35 -3.76
N ASN A 348 7.73 20.17 -4.04
CA ASN A 348 7.54 19.19 -2.96
C ASN A 348 8.87 18.53 -2.60
N VAL A 349 9.01 18.11 -1.35
CA VAL A 349 10.23 17.47 -0.83
C VAL A 349 9.89 16.17 -0.11
N VAL A 350 10.55 15.10 -0.50
CA VAL A 350 10.49 13.77 0.13
C VAL A 350 11.88 13.44 0.63
N ASP A 351 12.11 13.54 1.94
CA ASP A 351 13.46 13.54 2.50
C ASP A 351 13.63 12.64 3.73
N GLY A 352 14.60 11.73 3.67
CA GLY A 352 14.99 10.91 4.83
C GLY A 352 13.93 9.88 5.24
N ASN A 353 13.10 9.41 4.31
CA ASN A 353 12.08 8.39 4.61
C ASN A 353 12.62 6.97 4.39
N HIS A 354 12.06 6.01 5.12
CA HIS A 354 12.28 4.59 4.91
C HIS A 354 10.99 3.97 4.36
N ILE A 355 11.09 3.29 3.22
CA ILE A 355 9.95 2.67 2.55
C ILE A 355 10.32 1.21 2.28
N HIS A 356 9.60 0.27 2.87
CA HIS A 356 9.89 -1.15 2.73
C HIS A 356 8.64 -2.03 2.78
N ASP A 357 8.75 -3.29 2.36
CA ASP A 357 7.67 -4.29 2.43
C ASP A 357 6.33 -3.75 1.87
N TYR A 358 6.41 -3.25 0.63
CA TYR A 358 5.30 -2.73 -0.14
C TYR A 358 4.97 -3.69 -1.29
N ALA A 359 3.90 -3.40 -2.05
CA ALA A 359 3.41 -4.28 -3.12
C ALA A 359 3.11 -5.70 -2.60
N LEU A 360 2.63 -5.81 -1.36
CA LEU A 360 2.39 -7.11 -0.72
C LEU A 360 1.19 -7.86 -1.29
N TRP A 361 0.28 -7.19 -2.00
CA TRP A 361 -0.89 -7.82 -2.61
C TRP A 361 -0.85 -7.70 -4.12
N LYS A 362 -0.69 -6.48 -4.63
CA LYS A 362 -0.48 -6.22 -6.05
C LYS A 362 1.02 -6.15 -6.29
N ARG A 363 1.58 -7.13 -7.01
CA ARG A 363 3.04 -7.30 -7.12
C ARG A 363 3.64 -6.39 -8.18
N THR A 364 2.87 -6.00 -9.21
CA THR A 364 3.37 -5.21 -10.34
C THR A 364 2.89 -3.76 -10.31
N TYR A 365 3.71 -2.86 -10.85
CA TYR A 365 3.52 -1.40 -10.89
C TYR A 365 3.16 -0.73 -9.55
N GLN A 366 3.54 -1.33 -8.43
CA GLN A 366 3.43 -0.73 -7.11
C GLN A 366 4.82 -0.32 -6.62
N GLY A 367 5.28 0.87 -7.01
CA GLY A 367 6.58 1.38 -6.56
C GLY A 367 6.59 1.74 -5.07
N GLY A 368 7.75 1.58 -4.44
CA GLY A 368 7.95 2.06 -3.07
C GLY A 368 7.81 3.57 -3.03
N LEU A 369 8.45 4.26 -3.97
CA LEU A 369 8.29 5.70 -4.16
C LEU A 369 7.78 6.02 -5.57
N PHE A 370 6.60 6.63 -5.65
CA PHE A 370 6.04 7.11 -6.91
C PHE A 370 6.42 8.58 -7.16
N TRP A 371 6.96 8.86 -8.35
CA TRP A 371 7.40 10.20 -8.72
C TRP A 371 6.70 10.71 -9.99
N ALA A 372 6.36 12.00 -9.98
CA ALA A 372 5.79 12.69 -11.13
C ALA A 372 5.82 14.20 -10.96
N GLY A 373 5.37 14.93 -11.98
CA GLY A 373 5.14 16.36 -11.92
C GLY A 373 6.39 17.17 -12.21
N VAL A 374 6.45 18.41 -11.69
CA VAL A 374 7.52 19.36 -12.01
C VAL A 374 8.21 19.87 -10.74
N GLY A 375 9.54 19.80 -10.70
CA GLY A 375 10.35 20.45 -9.66
C GLY A 375 10.27 19.80 -8.28
N ASN A 376 10.05 18.48 -8.21
CA ASN A 376 10.00 17.74 -6.94
C ASN A 376 11.38 17.22 -6.54
N SER A 377 11.66 17.16 -5.25
CA SER A 377 12.93 16.65 -4.71
C SER A 377 12.71 15.40 -3.87
N TYR A 378 13.42 14.33 -4.20
CA TYR A 378 13.40 13.04 -3.52
C TYR A 378 14.82 12.75 -3.01
N LEU A 379 15.05 12.98 -1.73
CA LEU A 379 16.37 13.11 -1.12
C LEU A 379 16.56 12.09 0.00
N ASN A 380 17.74 11.46 0.10
CA ASN A 380 18.16 10.67 1.25
C ASN A 380 17.17 9.56 1.68
N ASN A 381 16.32 9.05 0.79
CA ASN A 381 15.35 8.01 1.14
C ASN A 381 15.98 6.62 1.02
N VAL A 382 15.49 5.67 1.81
CA VAL A 382 15.81 4.25 1.69
C VAL A 382 14.57 3.52 1.19
N ILE A 383 14.67 2.86 0.04
CA ILE A 383 13.60 2.05 -0.56
C ILE A 383 14.08 0.61 -0.67
N GLU A 384 13.36 -0.34 -0.06
CA GLU A 384 13.76 -1.73 -0.05
C GLU A 384 12.63 -2.76 -0.01
N ASN A 385 12.97 -4.04 -0.21
CA ASN A 385 12.06 -5.18 -0.13
C ASN A 385 10.83 -5.06 -1.04
N GLY A 386 11.07 -4.67 -2.29
CA GLY A 386 10.05 -4.52 -3.31
C GLY A 386 10.10 -5.64 -4.35
N PRO A 387 9.00 -6.36 -4.65
CA PRO A 387 8.98 -7.42 -5.67
C PRO A 387 9.25 -6.90 -7.08
N HIS A 388 9.00 -5.62 -7.30
CA HIS A 388 9.08 -4.94 -8.58
C HIS A 388 9.90 -3.65 -8.44
N ASN A 389 9.37 -2.52 -8.92
CA ASN A 389 10.11 -1.25 -8.97
C ASN A 389 10.36 -0.65 -7.59
N GLY A 390 11.53 -0.04 -7.41
CA GLY A 390 11.87 0.81 -6.25
C GLY A 390 11.18 2.17 -6.36
N ILE A 391 11.73 2.99 -7.24
CA ILE A 391 11.15 4.25 -7.68
C ILE A 391 10.44 4.02 -9.01
N LEU A 392 9.16 4.38 -9.09
CA LEU A 392 8.31 4.22 -10.28
C LEU A 392 7.69 5.55 -10.66
N GLY A 393 7.66 5.89 -11.95
CA GLY A 393 6.85 7.02 -12.42
C GLY A 393 7.42 7.72 -13.64
N GLY A 394 7.09 9.01 -13.76
CA GLY A 394 7.37 9.81 -14.95
C GLY A 394 6.61 9.36 -16.20
N GLY A 395 6.65 10.21 -17.22
CA GLY A 395 6.04 9.94 -18.53
C GLY A 395 4.55 9.59 -18.47
N ASN A 396 4.17 8.56 -19.22
CA ASN A 396 2.81 8.05 -19.28
C ASN A 396 2.40 7.24 -18.04
N GLU A 397 3.34 6.77 -17.21
CA GLU A 397 2.99 6.14 -15.92
C GLU A 397 2.29 7.14 -15.00
N ALA A 398 2.69 8.41 -15.11
CA ALA A 398 2.09 9.51 -14.39
C ALA A 398 0.99 10.23 -15.20
N ASP A 399 0.46 9.60 -16.25
CA ASP A 399 -0.51 10.15 -17.18
C ASP A 399 -0.16 11.61 -17.57
N HIS A 400 -1.00 12.59 -17.19
CA HIS A 400 -0.83 14.00 -17.55
C HIS A 400 0.23 14.75 -16.72
N LEU A 401 0.75 14.17 -15.64
CA LEU A 401 1.69 14.82 -14.75
C LEU A 401 3.13 14.83 -15.30
N GLY A 402 3.51 13.84 -16.12
CA GLY A 402 4.88 13.66 -16.63
C GLY A 402 5.94 13.65 -15.51
N GLY A 403 7.16 14.11 -15.81
CA GLY A 403 8.24 14.18 -14.83
C GLY A 403 9.36 15.12 -15.25
N ASN A 404 9.34 16.38 -14.82
CA ASN A 404 10.29 17.40 -15.24
C ASN A 404 11.04 18.05 -14.09
N ASN A 405 12.34 18.28 -14.28
CA ASN A 405 13.17 19.02 -13.32
C ASN A 405 13.11 18.43 -11.89
N CYS A 406 12.87 17.13 -11.77
CA CYS A 406 12.86 16.44 -10.49
C CYS A 406 14.27 16.02 -10.09
N ILE A 407 14.56 16.06 -8.79
CA ILE A 407 15.89 15.80 -8.24
C ILE A 407 15.83 14.54 -7.37
N PHE A 408 16.73 13.60 -7.61
CA PHE A 408 16.90 12.36 -6.86
C PHE A 408 18.34 12.30 -6.36
N VAL A 409 18.55 12.54 -5.06
CA VAL A 409 19.90 12.64 -4.49
C VAL A 409 20.03 11.77 -3.25
N ASN A 410 21.14 11.02 -3.16
CA ASN A 410 21.49 10.18 -2.01
C ASN A 410 20.44 9.13 -1.62
N ASN A 411 19.56 8.71 -2.54
CA ASN A 411 18.62 7.64 -2.24
C ASN A 411 19.32 6.28 -2.28
N THR A 412 18.98 5.40 -1.35
CA THR A 412 19.43 4.01 -1.32
C THR A 412 18.30 3.10 -1.75
N LEU A 413 18.54 2.28 -2.76
CA LEU A 413 17.58 1.35 -3.32
C LEU A 413 18.15 -0.05 -3.21
N ARG A 414 17.52 -0.93 -2.42
CA ARG A 414 18.10 -2.26 -2.14
C ARG A 414 17.09 -3.39 -2.03
N HIS A 415 17.49 -4.60 -2.42
CA HIS A 415 16.63 -5.78 -2.40
C HIS A 415 15.31 -5.54 -3.17
N LEU A 416 15.45 -5.31 -4.47
CA LEU A 416 14.36 -4.90 -5.36
C LEU A 416 14.29 -5.81 -6.59
N ALA A 417 13.16 -5.75 -7.29
CA ALA A 417 12.94 -6.43 -8.56
C ALA A 417 13.06 -7.97 -8.47
N PHE A 418 12.77 -8.54 -7.31
CA PHE A 418 13.03 -9.96 -7.07
C PHE A 418 12.00 -10.93 -7.65
N GLU A 419 10.79 -10.49 -8.00
CA GLU A 419 9.70 -11.42 -8.33
C GLU A 419 9.21 -11.36 -9.78
N THR A 420 9.43 -10.24 -10.47
CA THR A 420 8.80 -9.93 -11.77
C THR A 420 9.80 -9.38 -12.77
N THR A 421 9.43 -9.41 -14.05
CA THR A 421 10.17 -8.81 -15.17
C THR A 421 9.76 -7.36 -15.40
N ASP A 422 10.32 -6.70 -16.42
CA ASP A 422 10.02 -5.30 -16.81
C ASP A 422 10.13 -4.30 -15.69
N THR A 423 11.29 -4.37 -15.04
CA THR A 423 11.50 -3.77 -13.74
C THR A 423 12.91 -3.23 -13.54
N GLY A 424 13.02 -2.29 -12.63
CA GLY A 424 14.29 -1.82 -12.12
C GLY A 424 14.12 -1.11 -10.79
N ALA A 425 15.24 -0.88 -10.10
CA ALA A 425 15.23 -0.07 -8.91
C ALA A 425 14.75 1.36 -9.19
N PHE A 426 15.06 1.91 -10.36
CA PHE A 426 14.51 3.18 -10.83
C PHE A 426 13.86 2.96 -12.20
N TYR A 427 12.56 3.20 -12.28
CA TYR A 427 11.77 3.08 -13.50
C TYR A 427 11.21 4.44 -13.89
N SER A 428 11.53 4.86 -15.12
CA SER A 428 10.98 6.06 -15.75
C SER A 428 10.26 5.67 -17.02
N CYS A 429 8.95 5.87 -17.07
CA CYS A 429 8.16 5.50 -18.24
C CYS A 429 8.19 6.59 -19.31
N GLY A 430 7.96 6.20 -20.56
CA GLY A 430 8.08 7.06 -21.73
C GLY A 430 7.52 6.42 -23.01
N GLN A 431 6.41 5.70 -22.91
CA GLN A 431 5.85 4.99 -24.07
C GLN A 431 5.21 5.97 -25.09
N ASP A 432 4.87 5.45 -26.28
CA ASP A 432 4.21 6.18 -27.38
C ASP A 432 4.92 7.43 -27.90
N GLY A 433 6.26 7.41 -27.96
CA GLY A 433 7.07 8.53 -28.45
C GLY A 433 7.10 9.73 -27.49
N GLN A 434 6.47 9.61 -26.32
CA GLN A 434 6.48 10.62 -25.28
C GLN A 434 7.67 10.49 -24.32
N ALA A 435 8.62 9.57 -24.54
CA ALA A 435 9.84 9.44 -23.74
C ALA A 435 10.57 10.77 -23.47
N TRP A 436 10.48 11.72 -24.41
CA TRP A 436 11.09 13.04 -24.31
C TRP A 436 10.39 13.99 -23.33
N ILE A 437 9.32 13.57 -22.63
CA ILE A 437 8.62 14.42 -21.65
C ILE A 437 9.28 14.44 -20.28
N ASN A 438 10.25 13.55 -20.00
CA ASN A 438 10.92 13.49 -18.70
C ASN A 438 12.22 14.31 -18.64
N ARG A 439 12.17 15.61 -18.98
CA ARG A 439 13.36 16.46 -19.14
C ARG A 439 13.84 17.08 -17.83
N GLY A 440 15.15 17.30 -17.74
CA GLY A 440 15.79 18.09 -16.68
C GLY A 440 15.89 17.38 -15.33
N ASN A 441 15.57 16.09 -15.28
CA ASN A 441 15.69 15.31 -14.05
C ASN A 441 17.16 15.03 -13.72
N VAL A 442 17.47 15.00 -12.44
CA VAL A 442 18.83 14.74 -11.92
C VAL A 442 18.79 13.53 -11.01
N ILE A 443 19.63 12.53 -11.28
CA ILE A 443 19.88 11.40 -10.38
C ILE A 443 21.36 11.44 -10.01
N ALA A 444 21.67 11.70 -8.74
CA ALA A 444 23.05 11.84 -8.28
C ALA A 444 23.27 11.16 -6.92
N ASN A 445 24.43 10.56 -6.71
CA ASN A 445 24.80 9.86 -5.48
C ASN A 445 23.80 8.79 -4.97
N CYS A 446 22.88 8.32 -5.80
CA CYS A 446 22.03 7.18 -5.44
C CYS A 446 22.86 5.89 -5.39
N THR A 447 22.49 4.99 -4.47
CA THR A 447 23.14 3.70 -4.27
C THR A 447 22.16 2.58 -4.58
N PHE A 448 22.55 1.65 -5.45
CA PHE A 448 21.75 0.48 -5.83
C PHE A 448 22.42 -0.80 -5.35
N ILE A 449 21.69 -1.66 -4.63
CA ILE A 449 22.22 -2.88 -3.99
C ILE A 449 21.24 -4.04 -4.20
N ASP A 450 21.69 -5.20 -4.67
CA ASP A 450 20.81 -6.39 -4.78
C ASP A 450 19.50 -6.12 -5.55
N VAL A 451 19.65 -5.68 -6.81
CA VAL A 451 18.51 -5.42 -7.71
C VAL A 451 18.53 -6.52 -8.77
N ARG A 452 17.80 -7.60 -8.51
CA ARG A 452 17.82 -8.79 -9.36
C ARG A 452 16.56 -9.60 -9.21
N MET A 453 16.15 -10.22 -10.30
CA MET A 453 15.08 -11.22 -10.30
C MET A 453 15.59 -12.51 -9.67
N HIS A 454 14.84 -13.02 -8.70
CA HIS A 454 15.04 -14.31 -8.06
C HIS A 454 14.11 -15.38 -8.63
N GLU A 455 12.89 -14.98 -9.02
CA GLU A 455 11.96 -15.87 -9.69
C GLU A 455 12.32 -16.06 -11.17
N PRO A 456 12.24 -17.28 -11.73
CA PRO A 456 12.43 -17.48 -13.17
C PRO A 456 11.29 -16.84 -13.97
N THR A 457 11.64 -16.10 -15.03
CA THR A 457 10.66 -15.61 -16.01
C THR A 457 9.92 -16.78 -16.66
N ALA A 458 8.62 -16.81 -16.45
CA ALA A 458 7.63 -17.68 -17.07
C ALA A 458 7.28 -17.23 -18.48
N LEU A 459 6.90 -15.95 -18.60
CA LEU A 459 6.27 -15.38 -19.78
C LEU A 459 6.81 -13.97 -20.03
N GLY A 460 7.39 -13.75 -21.21
CA GLY A 460 8.00 -12.48 -21.61
C GLY A 460 9.53 -12.51 -21.61
N TYR A 461 10.14 -11.33 -21.71
CA TYR A 461 11.59 -11.16 -21.77
C TYR A 461 12.15 -10.64 -20.45
N SER A 462 13.32 -11.10 -20.06
CA SER A 462 14.04 -10.56 -18.90
C SER A 462 14.54 -9.14 -19.21
N SER A 463 14.08 -8.15 -18.45
CA SER A 463 14.48 -6.74 -18.62
C SER A 463 15.04 -6.11 -17.35
N VAL A 464 15.58 -6.91 -16.42
CA VAL A 464 16.31 -6.37 -15.26
C VAL A 464 17.52 -5.58 -15.77
N GLN A 465 17.44 -4.26 -15.68
CA GLN A 465 18.48 -3.31 -16.10
C GLN A 465 19.55 -3.03 -15.02
N ALA A 466 19.58 -3.82 -13.94
CA ALA A 466 20.64 -3.77 -12.94
C ALA A 466 21.54 -5.02 -13.03
N GLY A 467 22.85 -4.76 -13.11
CA GLY A 467 23.86 -5.72 -13.57
C GLY A 467 23.90 -7.05 -12.83
N ARG A 468 24.09 -8.11 -13.63
CA ARG A 468 24.36 -9.49 -13.21
C ARG A 468 25.78 -9.62 -12.63
N ASP A 469 26.08 -8.96 -11.51
CA ASP A 469 27.32 -9.21 -10.76
C ASP A 469 27.14 -8.92 -9.27
N SER A 470 27.11 -9.98 -8.46
CA SER A 470 27.00 -9.96 -7.00
C SER A 470 28.11 -9.19 -6.26
N SER A 471 29.07 -8.62 -6.98
CA SER A 471 30.24 -7.93 -6.41
C SER A 471 30.30 -6.41 -6.62
N ARG A 472 29.37 -5.79 -7.37
CA ARG A 472 29.49 -4.36 -7.74
C ARG A 472 28.33 -3.51 -7.23
N ARG A 473 28.63 -2.58 -6.32
CA ARG A 473 27.79 -1.41 -6.02
C ARG A 473 27.82 -0.48 -7.23
N ALA A 474 26.66 -0.09 -7.75
CA ALA A 474 26.56 1.00 -8.71
C ALA A 474 26.39 2.32 -7.92
N TYR A 475 27.31 3.25 -8.11
CA TYR A 475 27.23 4.62 -7.59
C TYR A 475 26.93 5.57 -8.74
N CYS A 476 25.94 6.45 -8.59
CA CYS A 476 25.78 7.58 -9.49
C CYS A 476 26.94 8.57 -9.31
N LEU A 477 27.38 9.22 -10.40
CA LEU A 477 28.44 10.22 -10.37
C LEU A 477 28.11 11.36 -9.39
N PRO A 478 29.11 11.95 -8.71
CA PRO A 478 28.93 13.13 -7.88
C PRO A 478 28.45 14.32 -8.72
N LEU A 479 27.51 15.09 -8.16
CA LEU A 479 26.99 16.30 -8.79
C LEU A 479 28.03 17.43 -8.71
N GLU A 480 28.84 17.62 -9.74
CA GLU A 480 29.53 18.90 -9.93
C GLU A 480 28.54 19.90 -10.52
N LEU A 481 27.95 20.74 -9.66
CA LEU A 481 27.15 21.90 -10.10
C LEU A 481 28.07 22.90 -10.82
N HIS A 482 28.27 22.71 -12.12
CA HIS A 482 28.74 23.80 -12.98
C HIS A 482 27.65 24.87 -13.01
N ARG A 483 27.89 25.97 -12.29
CA ARG A 483 27.12 27.21 -12.46
C ARG A 483 27.24 27.60 -13.95
N PRO A 484 26.15 27.72 -14.72
CA PRO A 484 26.25 28.29 -16.05
C PRO A 484 26.71 29.74 -15.88
N SER A 485 27.89 30.08 -16.39
CA SER A 485 28.23 31.47 -16.62
C SER A 485 27.19 32.02 -17.59
N ILE A 486 26.43 33.02 -17.15
CA ILE A 486 25.63 33.86 -18.05
C ILE A 486 26.63 34.58 -18.95
N SER A 487 26.93 34.00 -20.10
CA SER A 487 27.50 34.71 -21.23
C SER A 487 26.46 34.72 -22.33
N THR A 488 25.83 35.88 -22.47
CA THR A 488 25.12 36.40 -23.65
C THR A 488 25.32 35.58 -24.93
N ILE A 489 24.23 35.07 -25.48
CA ILE A 489 24.14 34.72 -26.90
C ILE A 489 23.04 35.60 -27.51
N ARG A 490 23.44 36.34 -28.54
CA ARG A 490 22.61 37.22 -29.39
C ARG A 490 21.70 36.42 -30.31
#